data_AF-A0A7M3XW41-F1
#
_entry.id   AF-A0A7M3XW41-F1
#
_cell.length_a   1.000
_cell.length_b   1.000
_cell.length_c   1.000
_cell.angle_alpha   90.00
_cell.angle_beta   90.00
_cell.angle_gamma   90.00
#
_symmetry.space_group_name_H-M   'P 1'
#
loop_
_entity.id
_entity.type
_entity.pdbx_description
1 polymer ?
#
loop_
_entity_poly.entity_id
_entity_poly.type
_entity_poly.pdbx_seq_one_letter_code
_entity_poly.pdbx_strand_id
1 'polypeptide(L)' 'RGKTSAGKRGRGLHNKGKGAEKLRPSLKANQNRGK' A
#
# COMPACT_ATOMS: atom_id res chain seq x y z
N ARG A 1 9.62 -7.31 0.03
CA ARG A 1 9.65 -5.83 -0.24
C ARG A 1 8.65 -5.39 -1.32
N GLY A 2 8.40 -6.19 -2.37
CA GLY A 2 7.39 -5.88 -3.40
C GLY A 2 7.64 -4.60 -4.22
N LYS A 3 8.90 -4.23 -4.48
CA LYS A 3 9.21 -2.96 -5.15
C LYS A 3 8.95 -2.96 -6.67
N THR A 4 8.63 -4.12 -7.25
CA THR A 4 8.25 -4.28 -8.67
C THR A 4 6.94 -3.56 -8.97
N SER A 5 6.70 -3.27 -10.25
CA SER A 5 5.43 -2.68 -10.71
C SER A 5 4.21 -3.49 -10.24
N ALA A 6 4.23 -4.80 -10.50
CA ALA A 6 3.19 -5.73 -10.02
C ALA A 6 3.06 -5.72 -8.49
N GLY A 7 4.18 -5.67 -7.76
CA GLY A 7 4.18 -5.63 -6.29
C GLY A 7 3.62 -4.32 -5.71
N LYS A 8 3.84 -3.17 -6.35
CA LYS A 8 3.24 -1.89 -5.94
C LYS A 8 1.74 -1.87 -6.19
N ARG A 9 1.30 -2.43 -7.33
CA ARG A 9 -0.12 -2.58 -7.67
C ARG A 9 -0.84 -3.51 -6.68
N GLY A 10 -0.23 -4.63 -6.32
CA GLY A 10 -0.76 -5.57 -5.32
C GLY A 10 -0.94 -4.95 -3.92
N ARG A 11 -0.04 -4.05 -3.51
CA ARG A 11 -0.14 -3.28 -2.26
C ARG A 11 -1.01 -2.02 -2.33
N GLY A 12 -1.75 -1.81 -3.42
CA GLY A 12 -2.58 -0.62 -3.59
C GLY A 12 -1.83 0.72 -3.59
N LEU A 13 -0.49 0.72 -3.78
CA LEU A 13 0.34 1.94 -3.69
C LEU A 13 0.29 2.83 -4.95
N HIS A 14 -0.53 2.46 -5.93
CA HIS A 14 -0.75 3.25 -7.15
C HIS A 14 -1.69 4.45 -6.88
N ASN A 15 -2.57 4.33 -5.88
CA ASN A 15 -3.50 5.38 -5.51
C ASN A 15 -2.90 6.24 -4.39
N LYS A 16 -3.10 7.56 -4.46
CA LYS A 16 -2.63 8.53 -3.46
C LYS A 16 -3.77 9.24 -2.72
N GLY A 17 -5.00 9.11 -3.19
CA GLY A 17 -6.18 9.75 -2.61
C GLY A 17 -6.98 8.80 -1.72
N LYS A 18 -8.30 8.96 -1.74
CA LYS A 18 -9.25 8.19 -0.96
C LYS A 18 -9.05 6.68 -1.14
N GLY A 19 -8.98 5.93 -0.05
CA GLY A 19 -8.71 4.48 -0.02
C GLY A 19 -7.24 4.10 0.14
N ALA A 20 -6.30 5.05 0.09
CA ALA A 20 -4.87 4.81 0.33
C ALA A 20 -4.43 5.15 1.77
N GLU A 21 -5.36 5.59 2.63
CA GLU A 21 -5.06 6.12 3.98
C GLU A 21 -4.40 5.05 4.87
N LYS A 22 -4.80 3.79 4.70
CA LYS A 22 -4.29 2.64 5.48
C LYS A 22 -3.17 1.88 4.78
N LEU A 23 -2.75 2.30 3.58
CA LEU A 23 -1.74 1.61 2.78
C LEU A 23 -0.39 2.35 2.77
N ARG A 24 -0.40 3.66 3.00
CA ARG A 24 0.78 4.54 2.96
C ARG A 24 1.22 4.93 4.38
N PRO A 25 2.54 5.03 4.68
CA PRO A 25 3.68 4.77 3.79
C PRO A 25 3.97 3.27 3.57
N SER A 26 3.51 2.40 4.48
CA SER A 26 3.61 0.94 4.35
C SER A 26 2.56 0.23 5.20
N LEU A 27 2.21 -1.02 4.84
CA LEU A 27 1.28 -1.85 5.62
C LEU A 27 1.72 -2.05 7.07
N LYS A 28 3.02 -2.29 7.30
CA LYS A 28 3.57 -2.47 8.64
C LYS A 28 3.40 -1.22 9.51
N ALA A 29 3.60 -0.03 8.95
CA ALA A 29 3.36 1.23 9.64
C ALA A 29 1.88 1.40 10.01
N ASN A 30 0.97 0.84 9.20
CA ASN A 30 -0.48 0.86 9.43
C ASN A 30 -1.00 -0.42 10.11
N GLN A 31 -0.16 -1.10 10.89
CA GLN A 31 -0.52 -2.28 11.69
C GLN A 31 -1.17 -3.40 10.87
N ASN A 32 -0.83 -3.51 9.58
CA ASN A 32 -1.41 -4.47 8.63
C ASN A 32 -2.94 -4.43 8.54
N ARG A 33 -3.56 -3.26 8.78
CA ARG A 33 -5.01 -3.05 8.67
C ARG A 33 -5.51 -2.85 7.22
N GLY A 34 -4.60 -2.93 6.25
CA GLY A 34 -4.86 -2.81 4.81
C GLY A 34 -4.51 -4.10 4.07
N LYS A 35 -4.63 -4.08 2.74
CA LYS A 35 -4.30 -5.19 1.84
C LYS A 35 -2.85 -5.16 1.36
#